data_AF-A0A142I718-F1
#
_entry.id   AF-A0A142I718-F1
#
_cell.length_a   1.000
_cell.length_b   1.000
_cell.length_c   1.000
_cell.angle_alpha   90.00
_cell.angle_beta   90.00
_cell.angle_gamma   90.00
#
_symmetry.space_group_name_H-M   'P 1'
#
loop_
_entity.id
_entity.type
_entity.pdbx_description
1 polymer ?
#
loop_
_entity_poly.entity_id
_entity_poly.type
_entity_poly.pdbx_seq_one_letter_code
_entity_poly.pdbx_strand_id
1 'polypeptide(L)'
;PLASAVAEEPTLSPEMVSASEVISTQENQTYTYVRCWYRTSYSKDDPATDWEWAKNEDGSYFTIDGYWWSSVSFKNMFYTNTSQNVIRQRCEATLDLANENADITFFAADNRFSYNHTIWSNDAAMQPDQINKVVALGDSLSDTGNIFNASQWRFPNPNSWFLGHFSNGFVWTEYIAKAKNLPLYNWAVGGAAGENQYIALTGVGDQVSSYLTYAKLAKNYKPANTLFTLEFGLNDFMNYNRGVPEVKADYAEALIRLTDAGAKNFMLMTLPDATKAPQFKYSTQEEIDKIRAKVLEMNEFIKAQAMYYKAQGYNITLFDTHALFETLTSAPEEHGFVNASDPCLDINRSSSVDYMYTHALRSECAASGAEKFVFWDVTHPTTATHRYVAEKMLE
;
A
#
# COMPACT_ATOMS: atom_id res chain seq x y z
N PRO A 1 -27.19 -15.22 9.88
CA PRO A 1 -27.89 -14.00 9.42
C PRO A 1 -27.74 -12.88 10.46
N LEU A 2 -26.58 -12.22 10.44
CA LEU A 2 -26.40 -10.92 11.07
C LEU A 2 -26.11 -9.97 9.92
N ALA A 3 -27.18 -9.39 9.38
CA ALA A 3 -27.06 -8.22 8.52
C ALA A 3 -26.62 -7.08 9.43
N SER A 4 -25.30 -6.82 9.52
CA SER A 4 -24.84 -5.53 9.99
C SER A 4 -25.20 -4.53 8.90
N ALA A 5 -26.11 -3.60 9.21
CA ALA A 5 -26.29 -2.42 8.40
C ALA A 5 -24.91 -1.79 8.17
N VAL A 6 -24.49 -1.72 6.90
CA VAL A 6 -23.29 -1.00 6.48
C VAL A 6 -23.59 0.47 6.74
N ALA A 7 -23.17 0.97 7.90
CA ALA A 7 -23.18 2.41 8.14
C ALA A 7 -22.07 2.99 7.26
N GLU A 8 -22.45 3.74 6.24
CA GLU A 8 -21.52 4.58 5.49
C GLU A 8 -20.75 5.46 6.49
N GLU A 9 -19.41 5.36 6.50
CA GLU A 9 -18.62 6.33 7.25
C GLU A 9 -18.90 7.73 6.68
N PRO A 10 -19.09 8.75 7.53
CA PRO A 10 -19.29 10.11 7.03
C PRO A 10 -18.11 10.49 6.15
N THR A 11 -18.40 11.01 4.96
CA THR A 11 -17.39 11.46 4.00
C THR A 11 -16.47 12.48 4.66
N LEU A 12 -15.21 12.10 4.89
CA LEU A 12 -14.20 13.00 5.43
C LEU A 12 -13.87 14.07 4.40
N SER A 13 -13.92 15.33 4.81
CA SER A 13 -13.55 16.48 4.01
C SER A 13 -12.52 17.29 4.79
N PRO A 14 -11.41 17.69 4.13
CA PRO A 14 -10.39 18.49 4.78
C PRO A 14 -10.97 19.83 5.27
N GLU A 15 -11.95 20.43 4.57
CA GLU A 15 -12.61 21.68 4.98
C GLU A 15 -13.24 21.62 6.38
N MET A 16 -13.55 20.43 6.89
CA MET A 16 -14.14 20.27 8.24
C MET A 16 -13.13 20.49 9.37
N VAL A 17 -11.82 20.36 9.12
CA VAL A 17 -10.79 20.54 10.15
C VAL A 17 -10.49 22.03 10.33
N SER A 18 -10.91 22.57 11.47
CA SER A 18 -10.73 23.99 11.81
C SER A 18 -9.31 24.30 12.30
N ALA A 19 -8.85 25.55 12.17
CA ALA A 19 -7.54 25.96 12.69
C ALA A 19 -7.42 25.77 14.22
N SER A 20 -8.51 25.99 14.96
CA SER A 20 -8.57 25.72 16.40
C SER A 20 -8.44 24.24 16.74
N GLU A 21 -9.01 23.36 15.91
CA GLU A 21 -8.87 21.92 16.08
C GLU A 21 -7.44 21.46 15.80
N VAL A 22 -6.79 22.01 14.76
CA VAL A 22 -5.37 21.76 14.48
C VAL A 22 -4.52 22.14 15.69
N ILE A 23 -4.70 23.35 16.24
CA ILE A 23 -3.94 23.83 17.40
C ILE A 23 -4.19 22.92 18.61
N SER A 24 -5.45 22.68 18.97
CA SER A 24 -5.82 21.83 20.11
C SER A 24 -5.25 20.41 19.99
N THR A 25 -5.27 19.84 18.78
CA THR A 25 -4.71 18.51 18.50
C THR A 25 -3.20 18.51 18.67
N GLN A 26 -2.52 19.51 18.08
CA GLN A 26 -1.07 19.62 18.14
C GLN A 26 -0.53 19.98 19.54
N GLU A 27 -1.34 20.59 20.41
CA GLU A 27 -0.99 20.90 21.80
C GLU A 27 -1.21 19.73 22.76
N ASN A 28 -2.01 18.73 22.36
CA ASN A 28 -2.26 17.52 23.15
C ASN A 28 -1.07 16.53 23.09
N GLN A 29 0.09 16.98 23.57
CA GLN A 29 1.32 16.21 23.58
C GLN A 29 1.26 15.04 24.57
N THR A 30 1.70 13.88 24.11
CA THR A 30 1.80 12.62 24.85
C THR A 30 3.00 11.83 24.31
N TYR A 31 3.15 10.59 24.74
CA TYR A 31 4.05 9.61 24.15
C TYR A 31 3.29 8.34 23.76
N THR A 32 3.92 7.50 22.94
CA THR A 32 3.49 6.12 22.66
C THR A 32 4.71 5.21 22.50
N TYR A 33 4.50 3.89 22.45
CA TYR A 33 5.54 2.91 22.17
C TYR A 33 5.59 2.56 20.69
N VAL A 34 6.71 1.94 20.28
CA VAL A 34 6.91 1.46 18.91
C VAL A 34 6.90 -0.07 18.89
N ARG A 35 5.99 -0.64 18.10
CA ARG A 35 5.94 -2.07 17.78
C ARG A 35 6.77 -2.33 16.53
N CYS A 36 7.79 -3.18 16.65
CA CYS A 36 8.69 -3.56 15.56
C CYS A 36 8.33 -4.96 15.06
N TRP A 37 7.76 -5.06 13.86
CA TRP A 37 7.44 -6.32 13.21
C TRP A 37 8.61 -6.80 12.36
N TYR A 38 8.74 -8.12 12.23
CA TYR A 38 9.73 -8.76 11.38
C TYR A 38 9.24 -10.11 10.86
N ARG A 39 9.75 -10.52 9.70
CA ARG A 39 9.59 -11.88 9.19
C ARG A 39 10.37 -12.85 10.07
N THR A 40 9.68 -13.87 10.55
CA THR A 40 10.28 -14.89 11.43
C THR A 40 11.20 -15.85 10.69
N SER A 41 10.94 -16.08 9.40
CA SER A 41 11.73 -16.93 8.52
C SER A 41 12.84 -16.18 7.79
N TYR A 42 13.93 -16.87 7.50
CA TYR A 42 14.99 -16.38 6.61
C TYR A 42 14.61 -16.47 5.12
N SER A 43 13.62 -17.31 4.78
CA SER A 43 13.11 -17.41 3.40
C SER A 43 11.95 -16.45 3.19
N LYS A 44 11.88 -15.84 2.00
CA LYS A 44 10.73 -15.07 1.54
C LYS A 44 9.52 -15.94 1.14
N ASP A 45 9.69 -17.25 1.19
CA ASP A 45 8.61 -18.22 0.97
C ASP A 45 7.60 -18.25 2.13
N ASP A 46 8.03 -17.84 3.32
CA ASP A 46 7.21 -17.84 4.53
C ASP A 46 6.89 -16.39 4.95
N PRO A 47 5.65 -15.93 4.76
CA PRO A 47 5.22 -14.57 5.09
C PRO A 47 4.95 -14.33 6.57
N ALA A 48 5.07 -15.35 7.44
CA ALA A 48 4.75 -15.22 8.85
C ALA A 48 5.66 -14.21 9.56
N THR A 49 5.02 -13.29 10.29
CA THR A 49 5.67 -12.24 11.05
C THR A 49 5.38 -12.34 12.54
N ASP A 50 6.32 -11.86 13.35
CA ASP A 50 6.11 -11.59 14.77
C ASP A 50 6.60 -10.17 15.11
N TRP A 51 6.44 -9.75 16.36
CA TRP A 51 6.84 -8.41 16.78
C TRP A 51 7.39 -8.34 18.20
N GLU A 52 8.23 -7.32 18.40
CA GLU A 52 8.73 -6.93 19.72
C GLU A 52 8.53 -5.43 19.94
N TRP A 53 8.49 -5.00 21.19
CA TRP A 53 8.54 -3.57 21.52
C TRP A 53 9.95 -3.05 21.32
N ALA A 54 10.09 -1.92 20.62
CA ALA A 54 11.37 -1.22 20.48
C ALA A 54 11.97 -0.90 21.85
N LYS A 55 13.30 -1.00 21.96
CA LYS A 55 14.07 -0.74 23.18
C LYS A 55 15.15 0.30 22.96
N ASN A 56 15.50 0.98 24.04
CA ASN A 56 16.73 1.77 24.17
C ASN A 56 17.93 0.84 24.38
N GLU A 57 19.13 1.40 24.29
CA GLU A 57 20.40 0.67 24.48
C GLU A 57 20.55 0.06 25.88
N ASP A 58 19.90 0.65 26.89
CA ASP A 58 19.86 0.14 28.26
C ASP A 58 18.79 -0.95 28.50
N GLY A 59 18.05 -1.32 27.44
CA GLY A 59 16.98 -2.31 27.47
C GLY A 59 15.62 -1.79 27.93
N SER A 60 15.50 -0.50 28.28
CA SER A 60 14.19 0.10 28.57
C SER A 60 13.34 0.20 27.30
N TYR A 61 12.01 0.26 27.42
CA TYR A 61 11.16 0.49 26.25
C TYR A 61 11.46 1.86 25.61
N PHE A 62 11.55 1.87 24.28
CA PHE A 62 11.67 3.09 23.49
C PHE A 62 10.29 3.71 23.29
N THR A 63 10.18 5.00 23.59
CA THR A 63 8.97 5.80 23.41
C THR A 63 9.24 6.94 22.45
N ILE A 64 8.21 7.37 21.73
CA ILE A 64 8.23 8.55 20.89
C ILE A 64 7.22 9.57 21.39
N ASP A 65 7.66 10.83 21.53
CA ASP A 65 6.80 11.94 21.93
C ASP A 65 6.08 12.51 20.71
N GLY A 66 4.84 12.97 20.91
CA GLY A 66 4.00 13.42 19.81
C GLY A 66 2.55 13.59 20.21
N TYR A 67 1.66 13.50 19.23
CA TYR A 67 0.22 13.65 19.43
C TYR A 67 -0.55 12.73 18.48
N TRP A 68 -1.72 12.30 18.95
CA TRP A 68 -2.63 11.47 18.18
C TRP A 68 -3.65 12.35 17.45
N TRP A 69 -4.04 11.93 16.25
CA TRP A 69 -5.29 12.36 15.65
C TRP A 69 -5.93 11.22 14.88
N SER A 70 -7.26 11.22 14.90
CA SER A 70 -8.06 10.37 14.05
C SER A 70 -9.40 10.98 13.73
N SER A 71 -9.90 10.68 12.55
CA SER A 71 -11.32 10.85 12.22
C SER A 71 -12.22 9.82 12.92
N VAL A 72 -11.71 8.62 13.20
CA VAL A 72 -12.41 7.51 13.87
C VAL A 72 -11.44 6.69 14.73
N SER A 73 -11.80 6.28 15.94
CA SER A 73 -10.85 5.78 16.95
C SER A 73 -9.85 4.69 16.51
N PHE A 74 -10.20 3.85 15.53
CA PHE A 74 -9.35 2.76 15.02
C PHE A 74 -8.43 3.14 13.85
N LYS A 75 -8.62 4.30 13.19
CA LYS A 75 -7.76 4.82 12.09
C LYS A 75 -6.72 5.86 12.56
N ASN A 76 -6.30 5.77 13.82
CA ASN A 76 -5.37 6.72 14.44
C ASN A 76 -4.02 6.80 13.73
N MET A 77 -3.48 8.03 13.61
CA MET A 77 -2.11 8.31 13.19
C MET A 77 -1.37 9.08 14.31
N PHE A 78 -0.14 8.69 14.59
CA PHE A 78 0.70 9.35 15.60
C PHE A 78 1.70 10.30 14.94
N TYR A 79 1.67 11.56 15.31
CA TYR A 79 2.55 12.60 14.76
C TYR A 79 3.69 12.88 15.73
N THR A 80 4.92 12.64 15.31
CA THR A 80 6.13 12.82 16.13
C THR A 80 7.16 13.67 15.41
N ASN A 81 8.08 14.28 16.16
CA ASN A 81 9.29 14.90 15.58
C ASN A 81 10.43 13.87 15.43
N THR A 82 10.28 12.66 15.95
CA THR A 82 11.26 11.59 15.79
C THR A 82 11.30 11.17 14.32
N SER A 83 12.48 11.16 13.72
CA SER A 83 12.63 10.73 12.32
C SER A 83 12.38 9.23 12.16
N GLN A 84 11.79 8.83 11.02
CA GLN A 84 11.62 7.41 10.68
C GLN A 84 12.93 6.61 10.74
N ASN A 85 14.07 7.23 10.40
CA ASN A 85 15.38 6.56 10.45
C ASN A 85 15.79 6.19 11.88
N VAL A 86 15.52 7.06 12.86
CA VAL A 86 15.79 6.76 14.27
C VAL A 86 14.91 5.61 14.75
N ILE A 87 13.62 5.63 14.39
CA ILE A 87 12.68 4.57 14.77
C ILE A 87 13.09 3.23 14.15
N ARG A 88 13.43 3.23 12.86
CA ARG A 88 13.95 2.06 12.16
C ARG A 88 15.21 1.50 12.83
N GLN A 89 16.19 2.34 13.11
CA GLN A 89 17.43 1.94 13.79
C GLN A 89 17.16 1.34 15.17
N ARG A 90 16.18 1.87 15.92
CA ARG A 90 15.76 1.30 17.20
C ARG A 90 15.14 -0.08 17.03
N CYS A 91 14.29 -0.28 16.03
CA CYS A 91 13.75 -1.59 15.72
C CYS A 91 14.84 -2.59 15.28
N GLU A 92 15.71 -2.20 14.36
CA GLU A 92 16.84 -3.02 13.89
C GLU A 92 17.74 -3.46 15.05
N ALA A 93 18.12 -2.52 15.93
CA ALA A 93 18.95 -2.82 17.10
C ALA A 93 18.22 -3.66 18.16
N THR A 94 16.90 -3.50 18.31
CA THR A 94 16.10 -4.28 19.26
C THR A 94 15.98 -5.73 18.84
N LEU A 95 15.76 -5.95 17.55
CA LEU A 95 15.52 -7.27 16.99
C LEU A 95 16.84 -8.04 16.75
N ASP A 96 17.96 -7.32 16.53
CA ASP A 96 19.31 -7.86 16.32
C ASP A 96 19.33 -9.10 15.40
N LEU A 97 18.61 -8.98 14.29
CA LEU A 97 18.38 -10.11 13.39
C LEU A 97 19.57 -10.23 12.43
N ALA A 98 20.22 -11.39 12.44
CA ALA A 98 21.13 -11.80 11.37
C ALA A 98 20.41 -12.06 10.02
N ASN A 99 19.07 -11.95 10.01
CA ASN A 99 18.23 -12.20 8.85
C ASN A 99 18.13 -10.96 7.95
N GLU A 100 18.81 -10.98 6.81
CA GLU A 100 18.73 -9.92 5.80
C GLU A 100 17.33 -9.77 5.16
N ASN A 101 16.49 -10.81 5.26
CA ASN A 101 15.11 -10.83 4.79
C ASN A 101 14.09 -10.57 5.92
N ALA A 102 14.53 -9.95 7.02
CA ALA A 102 13.67 -9.65 8.16
C ALA A 102 12.51 -8.70 7.81
N ASP A 103 12.61 -7.94 6.70
CA ASP A 103 11.56 -7.05 6.19
C ASP A 103 10.90 -6.21 7.29
N ILE A 104 11.73 -5.56 8.12
CA ILE A 104 11.28 -4.89 9.34
C ILE A 104 10.32 -3.75 9.01
N THR A 105 9.17 -3.73 9.66
CA THR A 105 8.20 -2.62 9.67
C THR A 105 7.88 -2.21 11.10
N PHE A 106 7.32 -1.02 11.30
CA PHE A 106 7.06 -0.52 12.65
C PHE A 106 5.86 0.43 12.71
N PHE A 107 5.19 0.41 13.87
CA PHE A 107 3.96 1.15 14.10
C PHE A 107 3.90 1.69 15.53
N ALA A 108 3.13 2.76 15.74
CA ALA A 108 2.78 3.24 17.07
C ALA A 108 1.73 2.33 17.70
N ALA A 109 1.91 2.01 18.98
CA ALA A 109 0.94 1.24 19.74
C ALA A 109 1.15 1.46 21.24
N ASP A 110 0.08 1.81 21.97
CA ASP A 110 0.19 2.02 23.42
C ASP A 110 0.26 0.71 24.21
N ASN A 111 -0.30 -0.38 23.65
CA ASN A 111 -0.30 -1.69 24.26
C ASN A 111 -0.49 -2.80 23.20
N ARG A 112 -0.44 -4.06 23.64
CA ARG A 112 -0.54 -5.23 22.74
C ARG A 112 -1.87 -5.36 21.99
N PHE A 113 -2.93 -4.70 22.45
CA PHE A 113 -4.26 -4.71 21.81
C PHE A 113 -4.47 -3.54 20.85
N SER A 114 -3.58 -2.55 20.85
CA SER A 114 -3.61 -1.47 19.86
C SER A 114 -3.36 -2.03 18.46
N TYR A 115 -4.08 -1.50 17.47
CA TYR A 115 -3.81 -1.78 16.06
C TYR A 115 -2.45 -1.20 15.63
N ASN A 116 -2.06 -1.47 14.39
CA ASN A 116 -0.83 -0.95 13.81
C ASN A 116 -1.07 0.49 13.33
N HIS A 117 -0.77 1.48 14.16
CA HIS A 117 -0.96 2.89 13.80
C HIS A 117 0.26 3.48 13.10
N THR A 118 0.04 4.15 11.97
CA THR A 118 1.10 4.84 11.22
C THR A 118 1.76 5.92 12.09
N ILE A 119 3.09 5.99 12.05
CA ILE A 119 3.87 7.05 12.69
C ILE A 119 4.24 8.08 11.63
N TRP A 120 3.69 9.28 11.70
CA TRP A 120 4.05 10.41 10.85
C TRP A 120 5.16 11.24 11.48
N SER A 121 6.32 11.32 10.82
CA SER A 121 7.36 12.28 11.20
C SER A 121 7.02 13.66 10.66
N ASN A 122 6.73 14.62 11.56
CA ASN A 122 6.48 16.00 11.22
C ASN A 122 7.68 16.65 10.51
N ASP A 123 7.39 17.54 9.57
CA ASP A 123 8.43 18.23 8.82
C ASP A 123 9.09 19.32 9.68
N ALA A 124 10.38 19.56 9.45
CA ALA A 124 11.08 20.68 10.06
C ALA A 124 10.55 22.02 9.53
N ALA A 125 10.54 23.05 10.38
CA ALA A 125 10.14 24.40 9.98
C ALA A 125 11.04 24.96 8.85
N MET A 126 12.34 24.69 8.94
CA MET A 126 13.29 24.97 7.88
C MET A 126 13.51 23.70 7.07
N GLN A 127 12.91 23.63 5.88
CA GLN A 127 13.05 22.49 4.97
C GLN A 127 13.38 22.98 3.55
N PRO A 128 14.32 22.31 2.85
CA PRO A 128 14.59 22.59 1.44
C PRO A 128 13.40 22.23 0.56
N ASP A 129 13.36 22.78 -0.65
CA ASP A 129 12.35 22.45 -1.66
C ASP A 129 12.78 21.18 -2.41
N GLN A 130 12.69 20.04 -1.70
CA GLN A 130 13.01 18.71 -2.21
C GLN A 130 12.01 17.69 -1.69
N ILE A 131 11.84 16.59 -2.42
CA ILE A 131 10.99 15.48 -1.99
C ILE A 131 11.51 14.92 -0.66
N ASN A 132 10.65 14.83 0.35
CA ASN A 132 10.98 14.35 1.70
C ASN A 132 10.08 13.22 2.19
N LYS A 133 9.05 12.84 1.43
CA LYS A 133 8.17 11.69 1.71
C LYS A 133 7.49 11.18 0.44
N VAL A 134 7.09 9.91 0.49
CA VAL A 134 6.22 9.27 -0.49
C VAL A 134 4.84 9.08 0.14
N VAL A 135 3.79 9.44 -0.59
CA VAL A 135 2.40 9.13 -0.22
C VAL A 135 1.80 8.26 -1.31
N ALA A 136 1.37 7.06 -0.93
CA ALA A 136 0.80 6.10 -1.86
C ALA A 136 -0.72 6.09 -1.82
N LEU A 137 -1.33 6.18 -2.99
CA LEU A 137 -2.76 6.07 -3.24
C LEU A 137 -2.99 4.92 -4.21
N GLY A 138 -4.04 4.15 -3.99
CA GLY A 138 -4.33 3.05 -4.88
C GLY A 138 -5.11 1.90 -4.25
N ASP A 139 -4.88 0.71 -4.77
CA ASP A 139 -5.63 -0.48 -4.38
C ASP A 139 -4.75 -1.57 -3.72
N SER A 140 -5.12 -2.84 -3.87
CA SER A 140 -4.38 -4.00 -3.33
C SER A 140 -2.92 -4.10 -3.77
N LEU A 141 -2.54 -3.55 -4.94
CA LEU A 141 -1.14 -3.57 -5.40
C LEU A 141 -0.23 -2.63 -4.60
N SER A 142 -0.80 -1.75 -3.79
CA SER A 142 -0.07 -0.74 -3.02
C SER A 142 -0.41 -0.74 -1.52
N ASP A 143 -1.51 -1.37 -1.09
CA ASP A 143 -1.91 -1.40 0.33
C ASP A 143 -0.88 -2.18 1.19
N THR A 144 -0.43 -1.52 2.26
CA THR A 144 0.53 -2.03 3.24
C THR A 144 -0.11 -2.34 4.60
N GLY A 145 -1.44 -2.31 4.71
CA GLY A 145 -2.14 -2.75 5.93
C GLY A 145 -3.39 -1.96 6.32
N ASN A 146 -3.91 -1.07 5.48
CA ASN A 146 -5.13 -0.32 5.76
C ASN A 146 -6.33 -1.27 5.88
N ILE A 147 -6.54 -2.16 4.89
CA ILE A 147 -7.61 -3.16 4.99
C ILE A 147 -7.33 -4.22 6.07
N PHE A 148 -6.06 -4.49 6.34
CA PHE A 148 -5.64 -5.42 7.37
C PHE A 148 -6.01 -4.93 8.77
N ASN A 149 -5.79 -3.66 9.09
CA ASN A 149 -6.27 -3.06 10.33
C ASN A 149 -7.81 -3.04 10.37
N ALA A 150 -8.48 -2.67 9.27
CA ALA A 150 -9.95 -2.63 9.20
C ALA A 150 -10.60 -4.01 9.39
N SER A 151 -9.92 -5.08 8.96
CA SER A 151 -10.35 -6.48 9.13
C SER A 151 -9.93 -7.10 10.47
N GLN A 152 -9.37 -6.30 11.38
CA GLN A 152 -8.85 -6.76 12.68
C GLN A 152 -7.77 -7.84 12.52
N TRP A 153 -6.87 -7.63 11.56
CA TRP A 153 -5.73 -8.49 11.23
C TRP A 153 -6.11 -9.88 10.70
N ARG A 154 -7.27 -10.00 10.05
CA ARG A 154 -7.77 -11.28 9.52
C ARG A 154 -7.73 -11.38 8.00
N PHE A 155 -7.61 -10.25 7.30
CA PHE A 155 -7.65 -10.19 5.85
C PHE A 155 -6.62 -9.18 5.31
N PRO A 156 -5.68 -9.61 4.45
CA PRO A 156 -5.39 -11.02 4.13
C PRO A 156 -4.81 -11.77 5.35
N ASN A 157 -4.88 -13.10 5.34
CA ASN A 157 -4.42 -13.95 6.44
C ASN A 157 -2.90 -13.81 6.63
N PRO A 158 -2.41 -13.40 7.82
CA PRO A 158 -1.00 -13.04 8.01
C PRO A 158 -0.03 -14.24 7.96
N ASN A 159 -0.53 -15.48 7.90
CA ASN A 159 0.30 -16.68 7.75
C ASN A 159 0.49 -17.08 6.28
N SER A 160 -0.21 -16.45 5.34
CA SER A 160 -0.05 -16.67 3.89
C SER A 160 0.15 -15.38 3.10
N TRP A 161 -0.03 -14.22 3.72
CA TRP A 161 0.27 -12.92 3.15
C TRP A 161 1.04 -12.10 4.17
N PHE A 162 2.00 -11.31 3.71
CA PHE A 162 2.94 -10.63 4.59
C PHE A 162 2.28 -9.45 5.29
N LEU A 163 1.93 -9.59 6.57
CA LEU A 163 1.45 -8.53 7.47
C LEU A 163 0.53 -7.50 6.77
N GLY A 164 -0.55 -7.96 6.15
CA GLY A 164 -1.54 -7.10 5.50
C GLY A 164 -1.27 -6.69 4.05
N HIS A 165 -0.11 -7.02 3.49
CA HIS A 165 0.19 -6.83 2.08
C HIS A 165 -0.45 -7.94 1.25
N PHE A 166 -0.96 -7.62 0.05
CA PHE A 166 -1.40 -8.64 -0.91
C PHE A 166 -0.21 -9.27 -1.66
N SER A 167 0.79 -9.72 -0.92
CA SER A 167 1.99 -10.38 -1.44
C SER A 167 2.68 -11.17 -0.33
N ASN A 168 3.79 -11.85 -0.65
CA ASN A 168 4.64 -12.55 0.32
C ASN A 168 5.72 -11.67 0.96
N GLY A 169 5.71 -10.36 0.73
CA GLY A 169 6.66 -9.39 1.27
C GLY A 169 6.26 -7.96 0.88
N PHE A 170 7.25 -7.06 0.84
CA PHE A 170 7.05 -5.67 0.45
C PHE A 170 6.44 -5.49 -0.94
N VAL A 171 5.67 -4.42 -1.11
CA VAL A 171 5.12 -3.97 -2.39
C VAL A 171 6.04 -2.93 -3.06
N TRP A 172 5.74 -2.57 -4.31
CA TRP A 172 6.60 -1.75 -5.16
C TRP A 172 6.89 -0.35 -4.57
N THR A 173 5.91 0.26 -3.88
CA THR A 173 6.05 1.57 -3.23
C THR A 173 7.07 1.55 -2.10
N GLU A 174 7.12 0.46 -1.33
CA GLU A 174 8.09 0.27 -0.24
C GLU A 174 9.51 0.11 -0.77
N TYR A 175 9.69 -0.62 -1.88
CA TYR A 175 10.99 -0.74 -2.54
C TYR A 175 11.49 0.62 -3.07
N ILE A 176 10.62 1.44 -3.67
CA ILE A 176 10.98 2.80 -4.10
C ILE A 176 11.35 3.67 -2.90
N ALA A 177 10.53 3.66 -1.85
CA ALA A 177 10.78 4.45 -0.64
C ALA A 177 12.11 4.05 0.02
N LYS A 178 12.40 2.74 0.12
CA LYS A 178 13.65 2.21 0.63
C LYS A 178 14.85 2.64 -0.22
N ALA A 179 14.76 2.51 -1.55
CA ALA A 179 15.83 2.92 -2.47
C ALA A 179 16.12 4.42 -2.44
N LYS A 180 15.11 5.26 -2.17
CA LYS A 180 15.27 6.72 -2.02
C LYS A 180 15.51 7.17 -0.59
N ASN A 181 15.56 6.25 0.38
CA ASN A 181 15.64 6.54 1.81
C ASN A 181 14.58 7.56 2.27
N LEU A 182 13.35 7.39 1.80
CA LEU A 182 12.21 8.23 2.12
C LEU A 182 11.20 7.48 3.00
N PRO A 183 10.48 8.20 3.88
CA PRO A 183 9.32 7.63 4.54
C PRO A 183 8.19 7.40 3.52
N LEU A 184 7.49 6.27 3.66
CA LEU A 184 6.26 5.96 2.91
C LEU A 184 5.07 6.06 3.85
N TYR A 185 4.04 6.79 3.41
CA TYR A 185 2.74 6.81 4.07
C TYR A 185 1.67 6.32 3.10
N ASN A 186 0.97 5.25 3.47
CA ASN A 186 0.07 4.55 2.57
C ASN A 186 -1.41 4.89 2.85
N TRP A 187 -2.09 5.40 1.84
CA TRP A 187 -3.55 5.58 1.79
C TRP A 187 -4.24 4.61 0.81
N ALA A 188 -3.49 3.77 0.09
CA ALA A 188 -4.06 2.72 -0.72
C ALA A 188 -4.87 1.74 0.15
N VAL A 189 -5.98 1.23 -0.38
CA VAL A 189 -6.88 0.31 0.33
C VAL A 189 -7.11 -0.92 -0.52
N GLY A 190 -6.85 -2.09 0.05
CA GLY A 190 -6.92 -3.36 -0.67
C GLY A 190 -8.30 -3.74 -1.20
N GLY A 191 -8.51 -3.49 -2.49
CA GLY A 191 -9.71 -3.77 -3.28
C GLY A 191 -10.07 -5.24 -3.55
N ALA A 192 -9.41 -6.19 -2.88
CA ALA A 192 -9.45 -7.60 -3.25
C ALA A 192 -10.83 -8.24 -3.00
N ALA A 193 -11.16 -9.31 -3.75
CA ALA A 193 -12.43 -10.01 -3.59
C ALA A 193 -12.63 -10.44 -2.13
N GLY A 194 -13.73 -10.03 -1.49
CA GLY A 194 -14.02 -10.28 -0.08
C GLY A 194 -14.07 -9.04 0.80
N GLU A 195 -13.60 -7.90 0.29
CA GLU A 195 -13.54 -6.63 1.02
C GLU A 195 -14.90 -6.05 1.39
N ASN A 196 -15.97 -6.27 0.60
CA ASN A 196 -17.31 -5.69 0.81
C ASN A 196 -17.94 -6.00 2.18
N GLN A 197 -17.32 -6.87 2.97
CA GLN A 197 -17.70 -7.22 4.34
C GLN A 197 -17.06 -6.32 5.41
N TYR A 198 -16.07 -5.50 5.05
CA TYR A 198 -15.30 -4.63 5.94
C TYR A 198 -15.51 -3.16 5.58
N ILE A 199 -15.50 -2.29 6.59
CA ILE A 199 -15.68 -0.85 6.41
C ILE A 199 -14.33 -0.23 6.04
N ALA A 200 -14.13 0.07 4.76
CA ALA A 200 -12.93 0.74 4.23
C ALA A 200 -13.30 1.77 3.14
N LEU A 201 -12.36 2.63 2.75
CA LEU A 201 -12.60 3.65 1.72
C LEU A 201 -12.71 2.98 0.36
N THR A 202 -13.82 3.20 -0.35
CA THR A 202 -14.15 2.46 -1.58
C THR A 202 -13.68 3.13 -2.87
N GLY A 203 -13.18 4.37 -2.82
CA GLY A 203 -12.71 5.10 -3.98
C GLY A 203 -11.46 5.94 -3.71
N VAL A 204 -10.60 6.10 -4.73
CA VAL A 204 -9.37 6.89 -4.62
C VAL A 204 -9.62 8.36 -4.30
N GLY A 205 -10.76 8.92 -4.70
CA GLY A 205 -11.17 10.27 -4.30
C GLY A 205 -11.32 10.43 -2.78
N ASP A 206 -11.83 9.40 -2.10
CA ASP A 206 -11.97 9.40 -0.65
C ASP A 206 -10.64 9.16 0.06
N GLN A 207 -9.75 8.36 -0.54
CA GLN A 207 -8.36 8.25 -0.06
C GLN A 207 -7.67 9.61 -0.06
N VAL A 208 -7.83 10.40 -1.14
CA VAL A 208 -7.30 11.77 -1.22
C VAL A 208 -7.92 12.68 -0.16
N SER A 209 -9.24 12.66 0.01
CA SER A 209 -9.89 13.49 1.04
C SER A 209 -9.46 13.12 2.46
N SER A 210 -9.37 11.82 2.75
CA SER A 210 -8.85 11.33 4.02
C SER A 210 -7.42 11.83 4.22
N TYR A 211 -6.55 11.61 3.24
CA TYR A 211 -5.17 12.07 3.27
C TYR A 211 -5.05 13.57 3.56
N LEU A 212 -5.76 14.41 2.79
CA LEU A 212 -5.71 15.85 2.97
C LEU A 212 -6.22 16.27 4.36
N THR A 213 -7.16 15.53 4.93
CA THR A 213 -7.64 15.73 6.29
C THR A 213 -6.51 15.46 7.30
N TYR A 214 -5.86 14.29 7.25
CA TYR A 214 -4.72 13.97 8.13
C TYR A 214 -3.52 14.92 7.91
N ALA A 215 -3.27 15.34 6.68
CA ALA A 215 -2.18 16.24 6.34
C ALA A 215 -2.34 17.64 6.97
N LYS A 216 -3.58 18.10 7.21
CA LYS A 216 -3.83 19.37 7.93
C LYS A 216 -3.34 19.37 9.38
N LEU A 217 -3.21 18.20 9.99
CA LEU A 217 -2.74 18.05 11.37
C LEU A 217 -1.21 17.97 11.45
N ALA A 218 -0.52 17.77 10.32
CA ALA A 218 0.94 17.74 10.26
C ALA A 218 1.55 19.14 10.41
N LYS A 219 2.67 19.23 11.12
CA LYS A 219 3.42 20.48 11.28
C LYS A 219 4.32 20.72 10.07
N ASN A 220 4.34 21.97 9.60
CA ASN A 220 5.20 22.47 8.52
C ASN A 220 5.06 21.70 7.20
N TYR A 221 3.93 21.03 6.97
CA TYR A 221 3.74 20.19 5.80
C TYR A 221 3.69 21.03 4.50
N LYS A 222 4.50 20.63 3.51
CA LYS A 222 4.53 21.22 2.17
C LYS A 222 4.15 20.17 1.11
N PRO A 223 2.96 20.27 0.48
CA PRO A 223 2.54 19.33 -0.58
C PRO A 223 3.47 19.22 -1.78
N ALA A 224 4.18 20.30 -2.11
CA ALA A 224 5.18 20.32 -3.16
C ALA A 224 6.43 19.47 -2.86
N ASN A 225 6.66 19.09 -1.59
CA ASN A 225 7.76 18.24 -1.14
C ASN A 225 7.35 16.75 -1.00
N THR A 226 6.15 16.39 -1.43
CA THR A 226 5.67 15.00 -1.45
C THR A 226 5.76 14.42 -2.85
N LEU A 227 6.21 13.17 -2.95
CA LEU A 227 6.01 12.33 -4.12
C LEU A 227 4.71 11.53 -3.93
N PHE A 228 3.71 11.78 -4.78
CA PHE A 228 2.49 11.00 -4.79
C PHE A 228 2.62 9.85 -5.78
N THR A 229 2.34 8.63 -5.34
CA THR A 229 2.18 7.49 -6.24
C THR A 229 0.70 7.19 -6.40
N LEU A 230 0.26 6.93 -7.64
CA LEU A 230 -1.12 6.59 -7.93
C LEU A 230 -1.21 5.45 -8.96
N GLU A 231 -1.82 4.37 -8.52
CA GLU A 231 -2.24 3.20 -9.32
C GLU A 231 -3.63 2.82 -8.82
N PHE A 232 -4.65 2.76 -9.69
CA PHE A 232 -6.01 2.47 -9.26
C PHE A 232 -6.88 1.96 -10.42
N GLY A 233 -7.69 0.95 -10.13
CA GLY A 233 -8.82 0.55 -10.99
C GLY A 233 -8.86 -0.93 -11.34
N LEU A 234 -7.80 -1.71 -11.07
CA LEU A 234 -7.83 -3.15 -11.34
C LEU A 234 -8.87 -3.86 -10.47
N ASN A 235 -8.89 -3.54 -9.18
CA ASN A 235 -9.89 -4.08 -8.28
C ASN A 235 -11.32 -3.66 -8.68
N ASP A 236 -11.53 -2.40 -9.07
CA ASP A 236 -12.82 -1.87 -9.56
C ASP A 236 -13.36 -2.65 -10.77
N PHE A 237 -12.50 -2.95 -11.73
CA PHE A 237 -12.90 -3.70 -12.92
C PHE A 237 -13.17 -5.17 -12.60
N MET A 238 -12.32 -5.81 -11.79
CA MET A 238 -12.34 -7.25 -11.54
C MET A 238 -13.36 -7.68 -10.48
N ASN A 239 -13.42 -6.96 -9.36
CA ASN A 239 -14.17 -7.39 -8.16
C ASN A 239 -15.50 -6.65 -8.02
N TYR A 240 -15.57 -5.41 -8.51
CA TYR A 240 -16.72 -4.53 -8.35
C TYR A 240 -17.52 -4.32 -9.65
N ASN A 241 -17.01 -4.83 -10.78
CA ASN A 241 -17.61 -4.69 -12.11
C ASN A 241 -17.94 -3.22 -12.49
N ARG A 242 -17.18 -2.25 -11.96
CA ARG A 242 -17.39 -0.82 -12.25
C ARG A 242 -17.12 -0.50 -13.71
N GLY A 243 -17.79 0.54 -14.20
CA GLY A 243 -17.61 1.03 -15.57
C GLY A 243 -16.34 1.87 -15.70
N VAL A 244 -15.69 1.81 -16.86
CA VAL A 244 -14.53 2.67 -17.16
C VAL A 244 -14.83 4.17 -16.96
N PRO A 245 -16.01 4.72 -17.35
CA PRO A 245 -16.32 6.12 -17.10
C PRO A 245 -16.32 6.50 -15.61
N GLU A 246 -16.76 5.60 -14.73
CA GLU A 246 -16.82 5.84 -13.28
C GLU A 246 -15.40 5.87 -12.70
N VAL A 247 -14.58 4.88 -13.04
CA VAL A 247 -13.18 4.80 -12.57
C VAL A 247 -12.35 5.98 -13.11
N LYS A 248 -12.59 6.41 -14.36
CA LYS A 248 -11.98 7.63 -14.93
C LYS A 248 -12.35 8.88 -14.15
N ALA A 249 -13.60 9.01 -13.73
CA ALA A 249 -14.07 10.16 -12.96
C ALA A 249 -13.37 10.22 -11.59
N ASP A 250 -13.33 9.11 -10.87
CA ASP A 250 -12.66 9.02 -9.56
C ASP A 250 -11.16 9.32 -9.67
N TYR A 251 -10.49 8.76 -10.68
CA TYR A 251 -9.07 8.98 -10.92
C TYR A 251 -8.77 10.45 -11.29
N ALA A 252 -9.59 11.06 -12.15
CA ALA A 252 -9.48 12.49 -12.49
C ALA A 252 -9.69 13.37 -11.26
N GLU A 253 -10.72 13.07 -10.46
CA GLU A 253 -11.03 13.82 -9.25
C GLU A 253 -9.89 13.76 -8.23
N ALA A 254 -9.28 12.58 -8.04
CA ALA A 254 -8.12 12.43 -7.17
C ALA A 254 -6.95 13.32 -7.62
N LEU A 255 -6.62 13.33 -8.92
CA LEU A 255 -5.57 14.21 -9.45
C LEU A 255 -5.91 15.69 -9.27
N ILE A 256 -7.14 16.11 -9.60
CA ILE A 256 -7.61 17.50 -9.43
C ILE A 256 -7.45 17.93 -7.98
N ARG A 257 -8.00 17.18 -7.02
CA ARG A 257 -7.94 17.50 -5.58
C ARG A 257 -6.51 17.60 -5.07
N LEU A 258 -5.62 16.67 -5.47
CA LEU A 258 -4.20 16.73 -5.09
C LEU A 258 -3.51 17.96 -5.67
N THR A 259 -3.74 18.27 -6.94
CA THR A 259 -3.12 19.44 -7.58
C THR A 259 -3.64 20.76 -7.02
N ASP A 260 -4.94 20.85 -6.72
CA ASP A 260 -5.55 22.02 -6.07
C ASP A 260 -5.02 22.20 -4.65
N ALA A 261 -4.72 21.09 -3.96
CA ALA A 261 -4.04 21.11 -2.66
C ALA A 261 -2.53 21.43 -2.75
N GLY A 262 -1.99 21.70 -3.94
CA GLY A 262 -0.60 22.14 -4.14
C GLY A 262 0.42 21.03 -4.36
N ALA A 263 -0.01 19.78 -4.59
CA ALA A 263 0.90 18.70 -4.97
C ALA A 263 1.62 19.02 -6.29
N LYS A 264 2.89 18.62 -6.40
CA LYS A 264 3.73 18.90 -7.57
C LYS A 264 4.39 17.69 -8.22
N ASN A 265 4.62 16.61 -7.46
CA ASN A 265 5.37 15.45 -7.94
C ASN A 265 4.50 14.20 -7.91
N PHE A 266 4.37 13.57 -9.06
CA PHE A 266 3.55 12.38 -9.23
C PHE A 266 4.30 11.30 -9.98
N MET A 267 4.13 10.07 -9.52
CA MET A 267 4.44 8.86 -10.25
C MET A 267 3.12 8.13 -10.53
N LEU A 268 2.75 8.08 -11.80
CA LEU A 268 1.60 7.36 -12.30
C LEU A 268 2.07 6.09 -13.02
N MET A 269 1.19 5.11 -13.16
CA MET A 269 1.47 3.95 -13.99
C MET A 269 0.26 3.47 -14.78
N THR A 270 0.51 2.84 -15.93
CA THR A 270 -0.51 2.03 -16.60
C THR A 270 -0.81 0.78 -15.77
N LEU A 271 -2.05 0.30 -15.81
CA LEU A 271 -2.49 -0.92 -15.15
C LEU A 271 -1.96 -2.15 -15.91
N PRO A 272 -1.34 -3.14 -15.25
CA PRO A 272 -1.02 -4.42 -15.90
C PRO A 272 -2.27 -5.12 -16.42
N ASP A 273 -2.15 -5.94 -17.47
CA ASP A 273 -3.25 -6.81 -17.90
C ASP A 273 -3.45 -7.93 -16.86
N ALA A 274 -4.31 -7.66 -15.88
CA ALA A 274 -4.63 -8.63 -14.84
C ALA A 274 -5.28 -9.90 -15.39
N THR A 275 -5.76 -9.92 -16.65
CA THR A 275 -6.31 -11.13 -17.28
C THR A 275 -5.27 -12.23 -17.52
N LYS A 276 -3.98 -11.91 -17.36
CA LYS A 276 -2.87 -12.88 -17.34
C LYS A 276 -2.73 -13.61 -16.01
N ALA A 277 -3.35 -13.12 -14.94
CA ALA A 277 -3.25 -13.73 -13.62
C ALA A 277 -3.94 -15.10 -13.57
N PRO A 278 -3.45 -16.05 -12.73
CA PRO A 278 -3.97 -17.41 -12.69
C PRO A 278 -5.48 -17.53 -12.44
N GLN A 279 -6.11 -16.57 -11.78
CA GLN A 279 -7.55 -16.57 -11.51
C GLN A 279 -8.39 -16.64 -12.79
N PHE A 280 -7.89 -16.12 -13.92
CA PHE A 280 -8.61 -16.11 -15.19
C PHE A 280 -8.59 -17.47 -15.90
N LYS A 281 -7.85 -18.46 -15.38
CA LYS A 281 -8.04 -19.89 -15.74
C LYS A 281 -9.44 -20.40 -15.40
N TYR A 282 -10.13 -19.72 -14.48
CA TYR A 282 -11.50 -20.05 -14.04
C TYR A 282 -12.56 -19.13 -14.67
N SER A 283 -12.17 -18.27 -15.62
CA SER A 283 -13.05 -17.29 -16.29
C SER A 283 -13.39 -17.71 -17.72
N THR A 284 -14.47 -17.17 -18.27
CA THR A 284 -14.80 -17.30 -19.69
C THR A 284 -13.96 -16.34 -20.53
N GLN A 285 -13.77 -16.67 -21.82
CA GLN A 285 -13.08 -15.76 -22.75
C GLN A 285 -13.80 -14.41 -22.87
N GLU A 286 -15.12 -14.39 -22.79
CA GLU A 286 -15.93 -13.17 -22.80
C GLU A 286 -15.59 -12.25 -21.62
N GLU A 287 -15.45 -12.79 -20.40
CA GLU A 287 -15.08 -12.00 -19.23
C GLU A 287 -13.62 -11.52 -19.33
N ILE A 288 -12.72 -12.36 -19.83
CA ILE A 288 -11.33 -11.98 -20.11
C ILE A 288 -11.27 -10.79 -21.08
N ASP A 289 -11.96 -10.88 -22.21
CA ASP A 289 -11.93 -9.83 -23.24
C ASP A 289 -12.57 -8.53 -22.72
N LYS A 290 -13.64 -8.64 -21.93
CA LYS A 290 -14.29 -7.51 -21.27
C LYS A 290 -13.35 -6.79 -20.30
N ILE A 291 -12.69 -7.50 -19.39
CA ILE A 291 -11.75 -6.89 -18.42
C ILE A 291 -10.55 -6.29 -19.15
N ARG A 292 -9.96 -7.01 -20.12
CA ARG A 292 -8.85 -6.49 -20.92
C ARG A 292 -9.22 -5.19 -21.65
N ALA A 293 -10.41 -5.13 -22.25
CA ALA A 293 -10.88 -3.90 -22.89
C ALA A 293 -10.97 -2.72 -21.92
N LYS A 294 -11.47 -2.95 -20.69
CA LYS A 294 -11.51 -1.90 -19.65
C LYS A 294 -10.11 -1.42 -19.26
N VAL A 295 -9.15 -2.35 -19.07
CA VAL A 295 -7.75 -2.03 -18.74
C VAL A 295 -7.10 -1.19 -19.83
N LEU A 296 -7.25 -1.59 -21.10
CA LEU A 296 -6.70 -0.86 -22.24
C LEU A 296 -7.29 0.55 -22.36
N GLU A 297 -8.61 0.70 -22.20
CA GLU A 297 -9.27 2.00 -22.26
C GLU A 297 -8.86 2.92 -21.09
N MET A 298 -8.66 2.35 -19.90
CA MET A 298 -8.15 3.07 -18.73
C MET A 298 -6.70 3.51 -18.92
N ASN A 299 -5.85 2.65 -19.48
CA ASN A 299 -4.44 2.96 -19.73
C ASN A 299 -4.24 4.12 -20.70
N GLU A 300 -5.06 4.22 -21.76
CA GLU A 300 -5.04 5.38 -22.65
C GLU A 300 -5.46 6.68 -21.94
N PHE A 301 -6.41 6.58 -21.01
CA PHE A 301 -6.79 7.73 -20.18
C PHE A 301 -5.69 8.13 -19.20
N ILE A 302 -5.03 7.18 -18.52
CA ILE A 302 -3.91 7.48 -17.62
C ILE A 302 -2.78 8.19 -18.39
N LYS A 303 -2.45 7.71 -19.60
CA LYS A 303 -1.50 8.38 -20.51
C LYS A 303 -1.92 9.82 -20.83
N ALA A 304 -3.20 10.04 -21.15
CA ALA A 304 -3.73 11.37 -21.42
C ALA A 304 -3.66 12.31 -20.20
N GLN A 305 -4.00 11.82 -19.00
CA GLN A 305 -3.88 12.58 -17.75
C GLN A 305 -2.42 12.96 -17.48
N ALA A 306 -1.49 12.01 -17.63
CA ALA A 306 -0.07 12.27 -17.43
C ALA A 306 0.45 13.37 -18.37
N MET A 307 0.09 13.31 -19.66
CA MET A 307 0.44 14.35 -20.64
C MET A 307 -0.17 15.70 -20.29
N TYR A 308 -1.45 15.73 -19.89
CA TYR A 308 -2.17 16.94 -19.52
C TYR A 308 -1.52 17.68 -18.34
N TYR A 309 -1.23 16.98 -17.24
CA TYR A 309 -0.58 17.58 -16.07
C TYR A 309 0.88 17.94 -16.34
N LYS A 310 1.61 17.12 -17.12
CA LYS A 310 2.98 17.49 -17.53
C LYS A 310 3.01 18.78 -18.34
N ALA A 311 2.05 19.00 -19.25
CA ALA A 311 1.93 20.23 -20.04
C ALA A 311 1.61 21.47 -19.19
N GLN A 312 1.00 21.28 -18.01
CA GLN A 312 0.76 22.35 -17.02
C GLN A 312 1.96 22.63 -16.10
N GLY A 313 3.07 21.91 -16.27
CA GLY A 313 4.30 22.11 -15.49
C GLY A 313 4.37 21.32 -14.17
N TYR A 314 3.53 20.29 -13.99
CA TYR A 314 3.69 19.34 -12.89
C TYR A 314 4.83 18.34 -13.20
N ASN A 315 5.51 17.87 -12.15
CA ASN A 315 6.54 16.84 -12.26
C ASN A 315 5.86 15.47 -12.33
N ILE A 316 5.51 15.04 -13.55
CA ILE A 316 4.86 13.74 -13.80
C ILE A 316 5.86 12.75 -14.39
N THR A 317 6.00 11.60 -13.70
CA THR A 317 6.57 10.38 -14.28
C THR A 317 5.44 9.41 -14.55
N LEU A 318 5.34 8.90 -15.77
CA LEU A 318 4.42 7.82 -16.13
C LEU A 318 5.25 6.59 -16.47
N PHE A 319 5.01 5.49 -15.76
CA PHE A 319 5.65 4.22 -16.03
C PHE A 319 4.67 3.26 -16.74
N ASP A 320 5.14 2.57 -17.79
CA ASP A 320 4.30 1.64 -18.54
C ASP A 320 4.36 0.22 -17.93
N THR A 321 3.76 0.04 -16.76
CA THR A 321 3.69 -1.26 -16.07
C THR A 321 2.94 -2.30 -16.92
N HIS A 322 1.96 -1.88 -17.73
CA HIS A 322 1.29 -2.76 -18.69
C HIS A 322 2.27 -3.42 -19.65
N ALA A 323 3.10 -2.64 -20.35
CA ALA A 323 4.08 -3.18 -21.26
C ALA A 323 5.11 -4.07 -20.55
N LEU A 324 5.60 -3.63 -19.38
CA LEU A 324 6.53 -4.42 -18.57
C LEU A 324 5.92 -5.78 -18.19
N PHE A 325 4.68 -5.80 -17.73
CA PHE A 325 4.00 -7.01 -17.28
C PHE A 325 3.67 -7.96 -18.43
N GLU A 326 3.34 -7.46 -19.62
CA GLU A 326 3.19 -8.28 -20.83
C GLU A 326 4.49 -9.02 -21.17
N THR A 327 5.63 -8.32 -21.13
CA THR A 327 6.94 -8.97 -21.37
C THR A 327 7.26 -10.01 -20.30
N LEU A 328 7.06 -9.65 -19.03
CA LEU A 328 7.30 -10.54 -17.89
C LEU A 328 6.48 -11.83 -17.95
N THR A 329 5.19 -11.73 -18.26
CA THR A 329 4.30 -12.90 -18.30
C THR A 329 4.46 -13.75 -19.56
N SER A 330 4.92 -13.15 -20.67
CA SER A 330 5.15 -13.87 -21.92
C SER A 330 6.49 -14.60 -21.97
N ALA A 331 7.53 -14.05 -21.32
CA ALA A 331 8.88 -14.60 -21.32
C ALA A 331 9.56 -14.47 -19.93
N PRO A 332 9.02 -15.09 -18.87
CA PRO A 332 9.50 -14.87 -17.49
C PRO A 332 10.99 -15.18 -17.28
N GLU A 333 11.52 -16.15 -18.01
CA GLU A 333 12.92 -16.58 -17.94
C GLU A 333 13.90 -15.44 -18.33
N GLU A 334 13.51 -14.57 -19.26
CA GLU A 334 14.30 -13.39 -19.66
C GLU A 334 14.40 -12.35 -18.54
N HIS A 335 13.50 -12.43 -17.55
CA HIS A 335 13.39 -11.53 -16.41
C HIS A 335 13.79 -12.21 -15.09
N GLY A 336 14.33 -13.44 -15.14
CA GLY A 336 14.82 -14.17 -13.97
C GLY A 336 13.77 -14.95 -13.17
N PHE A 337 12.56 -15.09 -13.73
CA PHE A 337 11.45 -15.88 -13.19
C PHE A 337 11.30 -17.20 -13.97
N VAL A 338 10.75 -18.23 -13.33
CA VAL A 338 10.52 -19.55 -13.98
C VAL A 338 9.04 -19.82 -14.24
N ASN A 339 8.14 -19.15 -13.49
CA ASN A 339 6.70 -19.37 -13.64
C ASN A 339 5.93 -18.05 -13.59
N ALA A 340 5.12 -17.80 -14.62
CA ALA A 340 4.23 -16.66 -14.73
C ALA A 340 2.79 -17.05 -15.08
N SER A 341 2.39 -18.28 -14.80
CA SER A 341 1.06 -18.80 -15.15
C SER A 341 0.34 -19.43 -13.97
N ASP A 342 1.06 -19.92 -12.97
CA ASP A 342 0.51 -20.54 -11.77
C ASP A 342 0.79 -19.69 -10.53
N PRO A 343 -0.10 -19.74 -9.53
CA PRO A 343 0.19 -19.14 -8.24
C PRO A 343 1.24 -19.97 -7.50
N CYS A 344 2.11 -19.30 -6.75
CA CYS A 344 3.04 -19.96 -5.86
C CYS A 344 2.31 -20.70 -4.71
N LEU A 345 1.23 -20.11 -4.17
CA LEU A 345 0.34 -20.79 -3.23
C LEU A 345 -0.43 -21.92 -3.94
N ASP A 346 -0.69 -23.02 -3.22
CA ASP A 346 -1.50 -24.15 -3.71
C ASP A 346 -3.01 -23.84 -3.66
N ILE A 347 -3.40 -22.83 -4.43
CA ILE A 347 -4.79 -22.40 -4.61
C ILE A 347 -5.22 -22.79 -6.02
N ASN A 348 -6.25 -23.65 -6.11
CA ASN A 348 -6.73 -24.20 -7.38
C ASN A 348 -8.17 -23.75 -7.72
N ARG A 349 -8.53 -22.53 -7.30
CA ARG A 349 -9.81 -21.86 -7.57
C ARG A 349 -9.65 -20.34 -7.49
N SER A 350 -10.65 -19.60 -7.95
CA SER A 350 -10.79 -18.16 -7.63
C SER A 350 -11.88 -17.96 -6.59
N SER A 351 -11.51 -17.53 -5.38
CA SER A 351 -12.47 -17.22 -4.32
C SER A 351 -11.95 -16.20 -3.32
N SER A 352 -12.81 -15.26 -2.94
CA SER A 352 -12.53 -14.26 -1.91
C SER A 352 -12.20 -14.86 -0.54
N VAL A 353 -12.77 -16.02 -0.23
CA VAL A 353 -12.55 -16.66 1.08
C VAL A 353 -11.12 -17.17 1.23
N ASP A 354 -10.38 -17.35 0.14
CA ASP A 354 -9.01 -17.86 0.21
C ASP A 354 -8.10 -16.88 0.97
N TYR A 355 -8.31 -15.57 0.86
CA TYR A 355 -7.58 -14.56 1.64
C TYR A 355 -7.80 -14.65 3.16
N MET A 356 -8.80 -15.40 3.64
CA MET A 356 -9.07 -15.59 5.08
C MET A 356 -8.37 -16.81 5.66
N TYR A 357 -7.83 -17.70 4.83
CA TYR A 357 -7.24 -18.98 5.25
C TYR A 357 -5.74 -19.03 4.99
N THR A 358 -5.08 -19.97 5.66
CA THR A 358 -3.68 -20.28 5.40
C THR A 358 -3.58 -21.31 4.28
N HIS A 359 -2.64 -21.10 3.36
CA HIS A 359 -2.35 -21.97 2.22
C HIS A 359 -0.88 -22.37 2.24
N ALA A 360 -0.60 -23.62 1.86
CA ALA A 360 0.76 -24.09 1.63
C ALA A 360 1.26 -23.61 0.25
N LEU A 361 2.58 -23.69 0.04
CA LEU A 361 3.15 -23.53 -1.29
C LEU A 361 2.84 -24.73 -2.17
N ARG A 362 2.64 -24.47 -3.46
CA ARG A 362 2.68 -25.49 -4.51
C ARG A 362 4.06 -26.14 -4.54
N SER A 363 4.12 -27.43 -4.86
CA SER A 363 5.37 -28.20 -4.89
C SER A 363 6.46 -27.60 -5.79
N GLU A 364 6.08 -27.06 -6.95
CA GLU A 364 7.01 -26.36 -7.85
C GLU A 364 7.59 -25.10 -7.21
N CYS A 365 6.74 -24.28 -6.58
CA CYS A 365 7.20 -23.07 -5.90
C CYS A 365 8.08 -23.40 -4.69
N ALA A 366 7.73 -24.42 -3.90
CA ALA A 366 8.56 -24.88 -2.79
C ALA A 366 9.94 -25.39 -3.26
N ALA A 367 10.05 -25.89 -4.50
CA ALA A 367 11.31 -26.37 -5.07
C ALA A 367 12.18 -25.25 -5.65
N SER A 368 11.58 -24.25 -6.31
CA SER A 368 12.30 -23.14 -6.95
C SER A 368 12.47 -21.90 -6.07
N GLY A 369 11.66 -21.76 -5.02
CA GLY A 369 11.47 -20.55 -4.23
C GLY A 369 10.47 -19.58 -4.86
N ALA A 370 9.76 -18.83 -4.02
CA ALA A 370 8.76 -17.83 -4.40
C ALA A 370 9.36 -16.65 -5.18
N GLU A 371 10.65 -16.37 -5.01
CA GLU A 371 11.37 -15.36 -5.80
C GLU A 371 11.44 -15.69 -7.30
N LYS A 372 11.09 -16.92 -7.69
CA LYS A 372 11.05 -17.38 -9.09
C LYS A 372 9.64 -17.39 -9.68
N PHE A 373 8.62 -17.06 -8.90
CA PHE A 373 7.23 -17.00 -9.34
C PHE A 373 6.81 -15.54 -9.56
N VAL A 374 6.08 -15.26 -10.63
CA VAL A 374 5.50 -13.94 -10.86
C VAL A 374 4.33 -13.70 -9.90
N PHE A 375 3.47 -14.71 -9.71
CA PHE A 375 2.24 -14.64 -8.92
C PHE A 375 2.36 -15.37 -7.58
N TRP A 376 1.95 -14.70 -6.51
CA TRP A 376 1.91 -15.28 -5.17
C TRP A 376 0.65 -16.11 -4.98
N ASP A 377 -0.51 -15.46 -5.09
CA ASP A 377 -1.83 -16.10 -5.15
C ASP A 377 -2.37 -16.08 -6.59
N VAL A 378 -3.65 -16.39 -6.78
CA VAL A 378 -4.25 -16.45 -8.13
C VAL A 378 -4.40 -15.07 -8.79
N THR A 379 -4.13 -13.98 -8.08
CA THR A 379 -4.38 -12.61 -8.51
C THR A 379 -3.11 -11.75 -8.42
N HIS A 380 -2.43 -11.76 -7.29
CA HIS A 380 -1.42 -10.78 -6.93
C HIS A 380 0.01 -11.26 -7.20
N PRO A 381 0.91 -10.33 -7.56
CA PRO A 381 2.31 -10.62 -7.78
C PRO A 381 3.06 -10.96 -6.48
N THR A 382 4.15 -11.72 -6.61
CA THR A 382 5.13 -11.92 -5.51
C THR A 382 5.89 -10.64 -5.21
N THR A 383 6.53 -10.59 -4.03
CA THR A 383 7.41 -9.46 -3.67
C THR A 383 8.61 -9.34 -4.60
N ALA A 384 9.05 -10.44 -5.23
CA ALA A 384 10.09 -10.42 -6.26
C ALA A 384 9.63 -9.67 -7.51
N THR A 385 8.38 -9.87 -7.95
CA THR A 385 7.78 -9.10 -9.03
C THR A 385 7.64 -7.63 -8.66
N HIS A 386 7.19 -7.32 -7.43
CA HIS A 386 7.15 -5.93 -6.94
C HIS A 386 8.53 -5.27 -6.93
N ARG A 387 9.56 -5.98 -6.47
CA ARG A 387 10.95 -5.50 -6.52
C ARG A 387 11.39 -5.24 -7.95
N TYR A 388 11.14 -6.19 -8.86
CA TYR A 388 11.49 -6.06 -10.27
C TYR A 388 10.84 -4.83 -10.93
N VAL A 389 9.55 -4.60 -10.66
CA VAL A 389 8.84 -3.40 -11.14
C VAL A 389 9.45 -2.13 -10.56
N ALA A 390 9.73 -2.10 -9.25
CA ALA A 390 10.36 -0.95 -8.60
C ALA A 390 11.77 -0.67 -9.15
N GLU A 391 12.59 -1.70 -9.38
CA GLU A 391 13.92 -1.57 -9.99
C GLU A 391 13.81 -0.94 -11.38
N LYS A 392 12.84 -1.37 -12.20
CA LYS A 392 12.59 -0.77 -13.52
C LYS A 392 12.09 0.67 -13.47
N MET A 393 11.37 1.06 -12.42
CA MET A 393 10.97 2.45 -12.19
C MET A 393 12.12 3.34 -11.70
N LEU A 394 13.19 2.74 -11.15
CA LEU A 394 14.34 3.43 -10.58
C LEU A 394 15.51 3.59 -11.57
N GLU A 395 15.52 2.81 -12.66
CA GLU A 395 16.36 3.00 -13.85
C GLU A 395 16.08 4.35 -14.54
#